data_AF-E9Q8Q8-F1
#
_entry.id   AF-E9Q8Q8-F1
#
_cell.length_a   1.000
_cell.length_b   1.000
_cell.length_c   1.000
_cell.angle_alpha   90.00
_cell.angle_beta   90.00
_cell.angle_gamma   90.00
#
_symmetry.space_group_name_H-M   'P 1'
#
loop_
_entity.id
_entity.type
_entity.pdbx_description
1 polymer ?
#
loop_
_entity_poly.entity_id
_entity_poly.type
_entity_poly.pdbx_seq_one_letter_code
_entity_poly.pdbx_strand_id
1 'polypeptide(L)'
;MTSQRSLSSPQTRRPSVMGLISLVGSIVLLFLLIFRASTWACLFCFTTYEERLRVCQLFVGREETKINLCRNELEGAFEDLKDMKINYDERSYLHDEFTQMTVSLQEKAARRREPFWLAFKDAAAKLKRTIEHLKKAPACIPPCGLQEVARLFHCSGCFSKLCDLPLDCPVQDMLVNRGDQALFSCIVAFELPESEITYSWKFVGGVRTKDVTYFRDMPGAHGYLARIRPVQPKHGGTFSCVILHDQRPLARLYFYLNVTGPPPPEDTELQVTFREVMNRTPAEPEMIQPWSPSLGELLTNPQALTLGNLFLLAATAALGSASVTLLVWLFFRWYLSGN
;
A
#
# COMPACT_ATOMS: atom_id res chain seq x y z
N MET A 1 -75.51 61.14 -18.03
CA MET A 1 -75.34 59.67 -17.96
C MET A 1 -73.86 59.35 -18.04
N THR A 2 -73.31 58.84 -16.94
CA THR A 2 -71.98 58.23 -16.86
C THR A 2 -71.94 56.95 -17.68
N SER A 3 -70.92 56.75 -18.52
CA SER A 3 -70.51 55.42 -18.96
C SER A 3 -69.01 55.43 -19.28
N GLN A 4 -68.26 54.75 -18.42
CA GLN A 4 -66.81 54.57 -18.50
C GLN A 4 -66.46 53.69 -19.69
N ARG A 5 -65.56 54.14 -20.57
CA ARG A 5 -64.88 53.25 -21.52
C ARG A 5 -63.59 52.74 -20.89
N SER A 6 -63.67 51.48 -20.46
CA SER A 6 -62.59 50.65 -19.94
C SER A 6 -61.51 50.38 -20.98
N LEU A 7 -60.25 50.66 -20.62
CA LEU A 7 -59.05 50.16 -21.27
C LEU A 7 -58.97 48.64 -21.12
N SER A 8 -58.93 47.92 -22.24
CA SER A 8 -58.69 46.48 -22.30
C SER A 8 -57.19 46.16 -22.24
N SER A 9 -56.79 45.40 -21.21
CA SER A 9 -55.44 44.85 -21.06
C SER A 9 -55.16 43.71 -22.07
N PRO A 10 -53.90 43.47 -22.48
CA PRO A 10 -53.55 42.46 -23.47
C PRO A 10 -53.55 41.05 -22.86
N GLN A 11 -54.32 40.13 -23.46
CA GLN A 11 -54.31 38.72 -23.09
C GLN A 11 -52.99 38.06 -23.50
N THR A 12 -52.15 37.76 -22.52
CA THR A 12 -50.97 36.90 -22.68
C THR A 12 -51.45 35.46 -22.87
N ARG A 13 -51.33 34.96 -24.10
CA ARG A 13 -51.78 33.63 -24.53
C ARG A 13 -50.90 32.56 -23.87
N ARG A 14 -51.37 31.93 -22.78
CA ARG A 14 -50.72 30.75 -22.17
C ARG A 14 -50.85 29.54 -23.11
N PRO A 15 -49.77 28.82 -23.43
CA PRO A 15 -49.85 27.60 -24.24
C PRO A 15 -50.52 26.47 -23.45
N SER A 16 -51.41 25.75 -24.14
CA SER A 16 -52.21 24.65 -23.58
C SER A 16 -51.34 23.47 -23.12
N VAL A 17 -51.66 22.90 -21.96
CA VAL A 17 -50.99 21.75 -21.30
C VAL A 17 -50.76 20.57 -22.24
N MET A 18 -51.64 20.37 -23.22
CA MET A 18 -51.54 19.30 -24.23
C MET A 18 -50.32 19.43 -25.15
N GLY A 19 -49.88 20.67 -25.43
CA GLY A 19 -48.68 20.93 -26.24
C GLY A 19 -47.38 20.61 -25.50
N LEU A 20 -47.36 20.74 -24.17
CA LEU A 20 -46.21 20.40 -23.33
C LEU A 20 -45.98 18.87 -23.28
N ILE A 21 -47.03 18.07 -23.16
CA ILE A 21 -46.92 16.60 -23.12
C ILE A 21 -46.37 16.05 -24.45
N SER A 22 -46.81 16.60 -25.58
CA SER A 22 -46.29 16.20 -26.90
C SER A 22 -44.82 16.58 -27.08
N LEU A 23 -44.39 17.75 -26.59
CA LEU A 23 -43.00 18.18 -26.67
C LEU A 23 -42.09 17.28 -25.83
N VAL A 24 -42.50 16.97 -24.60
CA VAL A 24 -41.72 16.10 -23.69
C VAL A 24 -41.62 14.69 -24.24
N GLY A 25 -42.72 14.14 -24.79
CA GLY A 25 -42.71 12.84 -25.46
C GLY A 25 -41.75 12.78 -26.64
N SER A 26 -41.75 13.80 -27.51
CA SER A 26 -40.81 13.89 -28.64
C SER A 26 -39.35 14.05 -28.18
N ILE A 27 -39.07 14.84 -27.14
CA ILE A 27 -37.71 15.01 -26.61
C ILE A 27 -37.20 13.68 -26.02
N VAL A 28 -38.02 12.96 -25.25
CA VAL A 28 -37.65 11.66 -24.68
C VAL A 28 -37.41 10.63 -25.79
N LEU A 29 -38.24 10.60 -26.84
CA LEU A 29 -38.02 9.72 -27.99
C LEU A 29 -36.73 10.08 -28.75
N LEU A 30 -36.45 11.37 -28.94
CA LEU A 30 -35.23 11.85 -29.59
C LEU A 30 -34.00 11.48 -28.76
N PHE A 31 -34.05 11.66 -27.43
CA PHE A 31 -33.00 11.23 -26.52
C PHE A 31 -32.79 9.71 -26.59
N LEU A 32 -33.86 8.91 -26.55
CA LEU A 32 -33.75 7.45 -26.66
C LEU A 32 -33.19 7.01 -28.02
N LEU A 33 -33.49 7.72 -29.11
CA LEU A 33 -32.93 7.45 -30.44
C LEU A 33 -31.47 7.88 -30.57
N ILE A 34 -31.10 9.04 -30.02
CA ILE A 34 -29.71 9.54 -29.98
C ILE A 34 -28.84 8.61 -29.11
N PHE A 35 -29.38 8.09 -28.00
CA PHE A 35 -28.67 7.13 -27.14
C PHE A 35 -28.68 5.69 -27.69
N ARG A 36 -29.63 5.31 -28.56
CA ARG A 36 -29.61 3.99 -29.24
C ARG A 36 -28.66 3.92 -30.44
N ALA A 37 -28.26 5.06 -31.01
CA ALA A 37 -27.66 5.09 -32.35
C ALA A 37 -26.13 4.83 -32.42
N SER A 38 -25.46 4.52 -31.32
CA SER A 38 -24.02 4.27 -31.33
C SER A 38 -23.63 3.13 -30.41
N THR A 39 -24.08 1.90 -30.72
CA THR A 39 -23.32 0.72 -30.31
C THR A 39 -22.08 0.67 -31.20
N TRP A 40 -20.99 1.27 -30.73
CA TRP A 40 -19.71 1.21 -31.42
C TRP A 40 -19.28 -0.27 -31.45
N ALA A 41 -18.94 -0.84 -32.60
CA ALA A 41 -18.38 -2.20 -32.67
C ALA A 41 -16.86 -2.14 -32.57
N CYS A 42 -16.17 -3.28 -32.42
CA CYS A 42 -14.70 -3.30 -32.46
C CYS A 42 -14.17 -2.64 -33.74
N LEU A 43 -14.86 -2.86 -34.88
CA LEU A 43 -14.58 -2.19 -36.14
C LEU A 43 -14.48 -0.67 -35.98
N PHE A 44 -15.43 -0.04 -35.29
CA PHE A 44 -15.48 1.41 -35.12
C PHE A 44 -14.49 1.92 -34.05
N CYS A 45 -14.10 1.07 -33.09
CA CYS A 45 -13.08 1.43 -32.12
C CYS A 45 -11.67 1.43 -32.72
N PHE A 46 -11.43 0.62 -33.74
CA PHE A 46 -10.11 0.41 -34.31
C PHE A 46 -9.94 0.93 -35.73
N THR A 47 -11.01 1.39 -36.38
CA THR A 47 -10.95 2.04 -37.69
C THR A 47 -11.72 3.37 -37.68
N THR A 48 -11.16 4.35 -38.36
CA THR A 48 -11.78 5.67 -38.52
C THR A 48 -12.88 5.65 -39.57
N TYR A 49 -13.72 6.69 -39.58
CA TYR A 49 -14.71 6.89 -40.64
C TYR A 49 -14.05 6.98 -42.03
N GLU A 50 -12.94 7.74 -42.13
CA GLU A 50 -12.25 7.98 -43.40
C GLU A 50 -11.62 6.71 -44.00
N GLU A 51 -11.04 5.85 -43.15
CA GLU A 51 -10.49 4.58 -43.61
C GLU A 51 -11.56 3.67 -44.21
N ARG A 52 -12.71 3.55 -43.53
CA ARG A 52 -13.85 2.75 -44.01
C ARG A 52 -14.46 3.34 -45.28
N LEU A 53 -14.60 4.67 -45.34
CA LEU A 53 -15.07 5.36 -46.53
C LEU A 53 -14.13 5.12 -47.72
N ARG A 54 -12.81 5.22 -47.50
CA ARG A 54 -11.79 4.98 -48.53
C ARG A 54 -11.82 3.54 -49.06
N VAL A 55 -11.98 2.55 -48.20
CA VAL A 55 -12.17 1.14 -48.61
C VAL A 55 -13.37 1.03 -49.57
N CYS A 56 -14.52 1.61 -49.21
CA CYS A 56 -15.69 1.57 -50.07
C CYS A 56 -15.48 2.31 -51.39
N GLN A 57 -14.88 3.50 -51.36
CA GLN A 57 -14.59 4.25 -52.58
C GLN A 57 -13.69 3.50 -53.58
N LEU A 58 -12.76 2.68 -53.08
CA LEU A 58 -11.91 1.84 -53.93
C LEU A 58 -12.70 0.71 -54.60
N PHE A 59 -13.70 0.13 -53.92
CA PHE A 59 -14.53 -0.93 -54.48
C PHE A 59 -15.59 -0.42 -55.46
N VAL A 60 -16.28 0.68 -55.15
CA VAL A 60 -17.49 1.09 -55.89
C VAL A 60 -17.39 2.48 -56.54
N GLY A 61 -16.27 3.18 -56.38
CA GLY A 61 -16.08 4.53 -56.90
C GLY A 61 -16.70 5.61 -56.01
N ARG A 62 -17.13 6.73 -56.60
CA ARG A 62 -17.61 7.92 -55.88
C ARG A 62 -19.14 8.09 -55.86
N GLU A 63 -19.89 7.07 -56.28
CA GLU A 63 -21.35 7.11 -56.31
C GLU A 63 -21.92 6.87 -54.90
N GLU A 64 -22.63 7.86 -54.35
CA GLU A 64 -23.06 7.89 -52.95
C GLU A 64 -23.95 6.70 -52.56
N THR A 65 -24.90 6.31 -53.43
CA THR A 65 -25.81 5.17 -53.19
C THR A 65 -25.03 3.86 -53.03
N LYS A 66 -24.03 3.64 -53.89
CA LYS A 66 -23.16 2.45 -53.82
C LYS A 66 -22.23 2.51 -52.61
N ILE A 67 -21.72 3.69 -52.26
CA ILE A 67 -20.88 3.87 -51.05
C ILE A 67 -21.69 3.53 -49.81
N ASN A 68 -22.92 4.01 -49.69
CA ASN A 68 -23.79 3.73 -48.54
C ASN A 68 -24.13 2.23 -48.46
N LEU A 69 -24.43 1.58 -49.60
CA LEU A 69 -24.61 0.13 -49.64
C LEU A 69 -23.35 -0.61 -49.18
N CYS A 70 -22.17 -0.23 -49.69
CA CYS A 70 -20.90 -0.83 -49.30
C CYS A 70 -20.61 -0.64 -47.80
N ARG A 71 -20.88 0.54 -47.25
CA ARG A 71 -20.70 0.83 -45.82
C ARG A 71 -21.61 -0.02 -44.95
N ASN A 72 -22.88 -0.15 -45.32
CA ASN A 72 -23.83 -1.00 -44.59
C ASN A 72 -23.41 -2.46 -44.60
N GLU A 73 -22.91 -2.96 -45.73
CA GLU A 73 -22.38 -4.33 -45.84
C GLU A 73 -21.10 -4.52 -45.04
N LEU A 74 -20.21 -3.51 -45.01
CA LEU A 74 -19.03 -3.53 -44.15
C LEU A 74 -19.45 -3.59 -42.67
N GLU A 75 -20.36 -2.72 -42.23
CA GLU A 75 -20.83 -2.68 -40.85
C GLU A 75 -21.58 -3.98 -40.47
N GLY A 76 -22.40 -4.51 -41.39
CA GLY A 76 -23.12 -5.77 -41.21
C GLY A 76 -22.20 -6.98 -41.11
N ALA A 77 -21.08 -7.02 -41.85
CA ALA A 77 -20.12 -8.10 -41.76
C ALA A 77 -19.48 -8.24 -40.36
N PHE A 78 -19.38 -7.14 -39.61
CA PHE A 78 -18.78 -7.08 -38.27
C PHE A 78 -19.81 -6.94 -37.14
N GLU A 79 -21.10 -7.10 -37.44
CA GLU A 79 -22.18 -6.93 -36.47
C GLU A 79 -22.05 -7.86 -35.25
N ASP A 80 -21.65 -9.11 -35.46
CA ASP A 80 -21.45 -10.10 -34.39
C ASP A 80 -20.35 -9.69 -33.39
N LEU A 81 -19.52 -8.69 -33.72
CA LEU A 81 -18.45 -8.19 -32.86
C LEU A 81 -18.85 -6.91 -32.09
N LYS A 82 -20.11 -6.47 -32.17
CA LYS A 82 -20.58 -5.24 -31.49
C LYS A 82 -20.41 -5.29 -29.98
N ASP A 83 -20.87 -6.36 -29.34
CA ASP A 83 -20.87 -6.50 -27.87
C ASP A 83 -19.67 -7.30 -27.33
N MET A 84 -18.65 -7.49 -28.17
CA MET A 84 -17.46 -8.24 -27.80
C MET A 84 -16.70 -7.58 -26.64
N LYS A 85 -16.20 -8.42 -25.74
CA LYS A 85 -15.31 -8.04 -24.64
C LYS A 85 -14.03 -8.84 -24.76
N ILE A 86 -12.90 -8.15 -24.73
CA ILE A 86 -11.57 -8.78 -24.82
C ILE A 86 -10.74 -8.40 -23.60
N ASN A 87 -9.66 -9.14 -23.37
CA ASN A 87 -8.61 -8.69 -22.47
C ASN A 87 -8.06 -7.34 -22.94
N TYR A 88 -7.95 -6.38 -22.04
CA TYR A 88 -7.41 -5.07 -22.35
C TYR A 88 -5.98 -5.12 -22.90
N ASP A 89 -5.16 -6.07 -22.43
CA ASP A 89 -3.77 -6.23 -22.92
C ASP A 89 -3.72 -6.67 -24.39
N GLU A 90 -4.74 -7.38 -24.87
CA GLU A 90 -4.88 -7.82 -26.26
C GLU A 90 -5.42 -6.72 -27.19
N ARG A 91 -5.78 -5.55 -26.64
CA ARG A 91 -6.39 -4.44 -27.40
C ARG A 91 -5.48 -3.94 -28.51
N SER A 92 -4.19 -3.76 -28.23
CA SER A 92 -3.22 -3.26 -29.23
C SER A 92 -3.02 -4.26 -30.35
N TYR A 93 -2.91 -5.54 -30.02
CA TYR A 93 -2.81 -6.60 -31.02
C TYR A 93 -4.06 -6.65 -31.92
N LEU A 94 -5.26 -6.57 -31.34
CA LEU A 94 -6.49 -6.52 -32.13
C LEU A 94 -6.57 -5.26 -33.02
N HIS A 95 -6.10 -4.10 -32.53
CA HIS A 95 -6.03 -2.89 -33.34
C HIS A 95 -5.15 -3.06 -34.59
N ASP A 96 -3.99 -3.72 -34.43
CA ASP A 96 -3.09 -4.02 -35.56
C ASP A 96 -3.75 -4.96 -36.58
N GLU A 97 -4.53 -5.94 -36.11
CA GLU A 97 -5.28 -6.86 -36.99
C GLU A 97 -6.37 -6.14 -37.80
N PHE A 98 -7.08 -5.17 -37.22
CA PHE A 98 -8.02 -4.30 -37.95
C PHE A 98 -7.30 -3.39 -38.95
N THR A 99 -6.10 -2.92 -38.60
CA THR A 99 -5.26 -2.13 -39.51
C THR A 99 -4.83 -2.97 -40.72
N GLN A 100 -4.32 -4.18 -40.49
CA GLN A 100 -3.94 -5.12 -41.56
C GLN A 100 -5.14 -5.54 -42.43
N MET A 101 -6.30 -5.77 -41.81
CA MET A 101 -7.54 -6.03 -42.53
C MET A 101 -7.88 -4.88 -43.48
N THR A 102 -7.81 -3.64 -42.99
CA THR A 102 -8.11 -2.44 -43.78
C THR A 102 -7.19 -2.36 -45.00
N VAL A 103 -5.88 -2.54 -44.82
CA VAL A 103 -4.91 -2.59 -45.92
C VAL A 103 -5.24 -3.71 -46.92
N SER A 104 -5.51 -4.93 -46.42
CA SER A 104 -5.86 -6.08 -47.26
C SER A 104 -7.10 -5.83 -48.12
N LEU A 105 -8.12 -5.20 -47.56
CA LEU A 105 -9.34 -4.81 -48.29
C LEU A 105 -9.05 -3.77 -49.37
N GLN A 106 -8.19 -2.79 -49.10
CA GLN A 106 -7.77 -1.80 -50.11
C GLN A 106 -7.03 -2.47 -51.29
N GLU A 107 -6.15 -3.44 -51.02
CA GLU A 107 -5.47 -4.18 -52.08
C GLU A 107 -6.41 -5.09 -52.88
N LYS A 108 -7.38 -5.73 -52.23
CA LYS A 108 -8.44 -6.52 -52.88
C LYS A 108 -9.29 -5.64 -53.81
N ALA A 109 -9.64 -4.44 -53.36
CA ALA A 109 -10.36 -3.45 -54.15
C ALA A 109 -9.55 -3.00 -55.38
N ALA A 110 -8.26 -2.71 -55.21
CA ALA A 110 -7.37 -2.30 -56.31
C ALA A 110 -7.24 -3.38 -57.39
N ARG A 111 -7.24 -4.67 -57.00
CA ARG A 111 -7.19 -5.81 -57.92
C ARG A 111 -8.51 -6.09 -58.63
N ARG A 112 -9.65 -5.55 -58.14
CA ARG A 112 -11.02 -5.76 -58.67
C ARG A 112 -11.37 -7.23 -58.95
N ARG A 113 -10.82 -8.16 -58.18
CA ARG A 113 -10.99 -9.61 -58.39
C ARG A 113 -12.29 -10.16 -57.80
N GLU A 114 -12.80 -9.51 -56.77
CA GLU A 114 -13.95 -9.99 -56.00
C GLU A 114 -14.88 -8.82 -55.62
N PRO A 115 -16.19 -9.06 -55.50
CA PRO A 115 -17.12 -8.04 -55.03
C PRO A 115 -16.90 -7.75 -53.54
N PHE A 116 -17.17 -6.51 -53.12
CA PHE A 116 -16.88 -6.02 -51.76
C PHE A 116 -17.55 -6.86 -50.65
N TRP A 117 -18.79 -7.32 -50.84
CA TRP A 117 -19.51 -8.10 -49.83
C TRP A 117 -18.83 -9.44 -49.54
N LEU A 118 -18.21 -10.07 -50.54
CA LEU A 118 -17.45 -11.30 -50.36
C LEU A 118 -16.14 -11.01 -49.63
N ALA A 119 -15.44 -9.94 -50.04
CA ALA A 119 -14.22 -9.48 -49.39
C ALA A 119 -14.43 -9.20 -47.89
N PHE A 120 -15.54 -8.55 -47.54
CA PHE A 120 -15.89 -8.22 -46.14
C PHE A 120 -16.26 -9.45 -45.33
N LYS A 121 -17.02 -10.40 -45.90
CA LYS A 121 -17.34 -11.67 -45.22
C LYS A 121 -16.08 -12.47 -44.89
N ASP A 122 -15.15 -12.57 -45.85
CA ASP A 122 -13.87 -13.27 -45.64
C ASP A 122 -13.00 -12.57 -44.59
N ALA A 123 -12.95 -11.24 -44.64
CA ALA A 123 -12.22 -10.42 -43.67
C ALA A 123 -12.79 -10.59 -42.24
N ALA A 124 -14.11 -10.53 -42.10
CA ALA A 124 -14.79 -10.75 -40.83
C ALA A 124 -14.56 -12.16 -40.29
N ALA A 125 -14.62 -13.18 -41.16
CA ALA A 125 -14.33 -14.56 -40.76
C ALA A 125 -12.88 -14.73 -40.31
N LYS A 126 -11.91 -14.08 -40.96
CA LYS A 126 -10.50 -14.09 -40.53
C LYS A 126 -10.33 -13.45 -39.15
N LEU A 127 -10.88 -12.25 -38.94
CA LEU A 127 -10.80 -11.55 -37.65
C LEU A 127 -11.50 -12.32 -36.52
N LYS A 128 -12.65 -12.94 -36.78
CA LYS A 128 -13.33 -13.81 -35.80
C LYS A 128 -12.41 -14.94 -35.32
N ARG A 129 -11.71 -15.61 -36.24
CA ARG A 129 -10.72 -16.64 -35.87
C ARG A 129 -9.57 -16.05 -35.06
N THR A 130 -9.06 -14.88 -35.42
CA THR A 130 -8.02 -14.21 -34.61
C THR A 130 -8.51 -13.95 -33.20
N ILE A 131 -9.75 -13.45 -33.05
CA ILE A 131 -10.38 -13.16 -31.75
C ILE A 131 -10.53 -14.41 -30.87
N GLU A 132 -10.88 -15.55 -31.46
CA GLU A 132 -10.98 -16.84 -30.74
C GLU A 132 -9.68 -17.28 -30.08
N HIS A 133 -8.53 -16.85 -30.63
CA HIS A 133 -7.19 -17.21 -30.14
C HIS A 133 -6.60 -16.16 -29.17
N LEU A 134 -7.29 -15.05 -28.93
CA LEU A 134 -6.82 -14.03 -27.98
C LEU A 134 -6.80 -14.58 -26.55
N LYS A 135 -5.80 -14.16 -25.76
CA LYS A 135 -5.75 -14.48 -24.33
C LYS A 135 -6.99 -13.92 -23.64
N LYS A 136 -7.75 -14.79 -22.97
CA LYS A 136 -8.89 -14.36 -22.15
C LYS A 136 -8.39 -13.65 -20.90
N ALA A 137 -9.05 -12.56 -20.52
CA ALA A 137 -8.78 -11.92 -19.24
C ALA A 137 -9.12 -12.89 -18.10
N PRO A 138 -8.29 -12.98 -17.04
CA PRO A 138 -8.64 -13.71 -15.84
C PRO A 138 -9.90 -13.13 -15.20
N ALA A 139 -10.62 -13.97 -14.46
CA ALA A 139 -11.77 -13.51 -13.69
C ALA A 139 -11.32 -12.60 -12.53
N CYS A 140 -12.14 -11.60 -12.20
CA CYS A 140 -11.94 -10.77 -11.03
C CYS A 140 -11.97 -11.62 -9.75
N ILE A 141 -10.95 -11.46 -8.89
CA ILE A 141 -10.82 -12.25 -7.66
C ILE A 141 -11.27 -11.41 -6.46
N PRO A 142 -12.44 -11.67 -5.84
CA PRO A 142 -12.88 -10.96 -4.64
C PRO A 142 -11.95 -11.24 -3.44
N PRO A 143 -11.99 -10.41 -2.37
CA PRO A 143 -12.99 -9.39 -2.08
C PRO A 143 -12.60 -7.94 -2.43
N CYS A 144 -11.37 -7.72 -2.88
CA CYS A 144 -10.78 -6.39 -2.98
C CYS A 144 -9.65 -6.34 -4.02
N GLY A 145 -9.17 -5.12 -4.23
CA GLY A 145 -7.98 -4.83 -5.01
C GLY A 145 -8.28 -4.48 -6.46
N LEU A 146 -7.37 -3.70 -7.01
CA LEU A 146 -7.38 -3.20 -8.37
C LEU A 146 -6.56 -4.15 -9.25
N GLN A 147 -7.28 -4.85 -10.12
CA GLN A 147 -6.75 -5.97 -10.90
C GLN A 147 -6.59 -5.52 -12.35
N GLU A 148 -5.41 -4.97 -12.67
CA GLU A 148 -5.10 -4.47 -14.02
C GLU A 148 -5.15 -5.59 -15.07
N VAL A 149 -4.59 -6.75 -14.75
CA VAL A 149 -4.57 -7.93 -15.65
C VAL A 149 -5.97 -8.47 -15.98
N ALA A 150 -6.97 -8.19 -15.13
CA ALA A 150 -8.36 -8.60 -15.33
C ALA A 150 -9.19 -7.52 -16.04
N ARG A 151 -8.58 -6.42 -16.49
CA ARG A 151 -9.25 -5.32 -17.18
C ARG A 151 -9.81 -5.83 -18.52
N LEU A 152 -11.07 -5.48 -18.78
CA LEU A 152 -11.74 -5.77 -20.03
C LEU A 152 -11.79 -4.54 -20.91
N PHE A 153 -11.61 -4.71 -22.21
CA PHE A 153 -11.98 -3.71 -23.22
C PHE A 153 -13.34 -4.06 -23.80
N HIS A 154 -14.26 -3.08 -23.76
CA HIS A 154 -15.61 -3.20 -24.27
C HIS A 154 -15.68 -2.56 -25.65
N CYS A 155 -15.91 -3.37 -26.69
CA CYS A 155 -16.06 -2.86 -28.03
C CYS A 155 -17.30 -1.97 -28.18
N SER A 156 -18.42 -2.32 -27.51
CA SER A 156 -19.71 -1.61 -27.60
C SER A 156 -19.66 -0.09 -27.38
N GLY A 157 -18.64 0.41 -26.66
CA GLY A 157 -18.42 1.84 -26.43
C GLY A 157 -16.95 2.27 -26.44
N CYS A 158 -16.04 1.44 -26.94
CA CYS A 158 -14.61 1.73 -27.03
C CYS A 158 -13.94 2.18 -25.71
N PHE A 159 -14.36 1.60 -24.58
CA PHE A 159 -13.83 1.92 -23.25
C PHE A 159 -13.31 0.68 -22.54
N SER A 160 -12.47 0.87 -21.53
CA SER A 160 -12.01 -0.20 -20.66
C SER A 160 -12.73 -0.18 -19.32
N LYS A 161 -12.92 -1.36 -18.73
CA LYS A 161 -13.57 -1.54 -17.43
C LYS A 161 -12.70 -2.42 -16.55
N LEU A 162 -12.42 -1.93 -15.35
CA LEU A 162 -11.76 -2.68 -14.27
C LEU A 162 -12.78 -3.52 -13.49
N CYS A 163 -12.27 -4.43 -12.66
CA CYS A 163 -13.08 -5.16 -11.68
C CYS A 163 -13.83 -4.19 -10.75
N ASP A 164 -15.10 -4.48 -10.50
CA ASP A 164 -15.94 -3.73 -9.56
C ASP A 164 -15.70 -4.22 -8.13
N LEU A 165 -14.46 -4.00 -7.66
CA LEU A 165 -13.99 -4.41 -6.33
C LEU A 165 -13.38 -3.20 -5.61
N PRO A 166 -13.59 -3.06 -4.29
CA PRO A 166 -13.02 -1.97 -3.52
C PRO A 166 -11.50 -2.13 -3.37
N LEU A 167 -10.78 -1.03 -3.23
CA LEU A 167 -9.34 -1.05 -2.93
C LEU A 167 -9.04 -1.70 -1.56
N ASP A 168 -9.90 -1.42 -0.59
CA ASP A 168 -9.75 -1.82 0.81
C ASP A 168 -10.32 -3.21 1.08
N CYS A 169 -9.46 -4.11 1.54
CA CYS A 169 -9.83 -5.47 1.89
C CYS A 169 -10.54 -5.55 3.25
N PRO A 170 -11.28 -6.64 3.52
CA PRO A 170 -11.81 -6.92 4.85
C PRO A 170 -10.69 -7.01 5.90
N VAL A 171 -10.98 -6.58 7.12
CA VAL A 171 -10.04 -6.69 8.25
C VAL A 171 -9.93 -8.16 8.65
N GLN A 172 -8.69 -8.65 8.73
CA GLN A 172 -8.38 -9.98 9.24
C GLN A 172 -8.07 -9.90 10.73
N ASP A 173 -8.82 -10.62 11.55
CA ASP A 173 -8.62 -10.64 12.99
C ASP A 173 -7.57 -11.71 13.35
N MET A 174 -6.57 -11.32 14.15
CA MET A 174 -5.46 -12.16 14.56
C MET A 174 -5.36 -12.20 16.08
N LEU A 175 -5.35 -13.41 16.65
CA LEU A 175 -5.15 -13.65 18.07
C LEU A 175 -3.75 -14.24 18.27
N VAL A 176 -2.89 -13.53 19.00
CA VAL A 176 -1.50 -13.96 19.25
C VAL A 176 -1.18 -13.80 20.73
N ASN A 177 -0.54 -14.78 21.35
CA ASN A 177 -0.17 -14.66 22.75
C ASN A 177 1.02 -13.70 22.94
N ARG A 178 1.08 -13.06 24.10
CA ARG A 178 2.23 -12.29 24.54
C ARG A 178 3.47 -13.20 24.57
N GLY A 179 4.59 -12.71 24.03
CA GLY A 179 5.82 -13.50 23.89
C GLY A 179 5.97 -14.21 22.53
N ASP A 180 4.86 -14.57 21.90
CA ASP A 180 4.87 -15.26 20.61
C ASP A 180 5.25 -14.32 19.45
N GLN A 181 5.35 -14.89 18.25
CA GLN A 181 5.60 -14.17 17.01
C GLN A 181 4.28 -13.86 16.29
N ALA A 182 4.08 -12.60 15.90
CA ALA A 182 3.05 -12.22 14.92
C ALA A 182 3.70 -11.99 13.54
N LEU A 183 3.04 -12.50 12.49
CA LEU A 183 3.48 -12.38 11.11
C LEU A 183 2.34 -11.84 10.24
N PHE A 184 2.59 -10.76 9.52
CA PHE A 184 1.63 -10.13 8.63
C PHE A 184 2.14 -10.23 7.20
N SER A 185 1.39 -10.90 6.33
CA SER A 185 1.73 -11.08 4.92
C SER A 185 0.84 -10.22 4.04
N CYS A 186 1.42 -9.23 3.39
CA CYS A 186 0.75 -8.35 2.46
C CYS A 186 0.70 -8.97 1.07
N ILE A 187 -0.15 -9.98 0.92
CA ILE A 187 -0.27 -10.77 -0.30
C ILE A 187 -1.73 -10.79 -0.71
N VAL A 188 -1.97 -10.59 -2.01
CA VAL A 188 -3.30 -10.71 -2.64
C VAL A 188 -3.34 -11.98 -3.48
N ALA A 189 -4.56 -12.47 -3.73
CA ALA A 189 -4.77 -13.69 -4.51
C ALA A 189 -4.72 -13.49 -6.03
N PHE A 190 -4.71 -12.24 -6.49
CA PHE A 190 -4.59 -11.89 -7.90
C PHE A 190 -3.15 -11.53 -8.27
N GLU A 191 -2.85 -11.67 -9.56
CA GLU A 191 -1.53 -11.39 -10.11
C GLU A 191 -1.22 -9.88 -10.04
N LEU A 192 -0.05 -9.56 -9.50
CA LEU A 192 0.50 -8.21 -9.46
C LEU A 192 1.40 -7.99 -10.67
N PRO A 193 1.51 -6.75 -11.20
CA PRO A 193 2.50 -6.40 -12.20
C PRO A 193 3.93 -6.79 -11.77
N GLU A 194 4.77 -7.20 -12.73
CA GLU A 194 6.12 -7.70 -12.45
C GLU A 194 7.13 -6.61 -12.01
N SER A 195 6.92 -5.35 -12.41
CA SER A 195 7.83 -4.24 -12.13
C SER A 195 7.22 -3.18 -11.21
N GLU A 196 8.08 -2.49 -10.45
CA GLU A 196 7.74 -1.27 -9.68
C GLU A 196 6.72 -1.44 -8.53
N ILE A 197 6.57 -2.66 -8.00
CA ILE A 197 5.76 -2.89 -6.79
C ILE A 197 6.50 -2.46 -5.53
N THR A 198 5.83 -1.62 -4.73
CA THR A 198 6.32 -1.19 -3.43
C THR A 198 5.26 -1.40 -2.34
N TYR A 199 5.73 -1.52 -1.10
CA TYR A 199 4.89 -1.81 0.06
C TYR A 199 5.06 -0.71 1.10
N SER A 200 3.94 -0.25 1.65
CA SER A 200 3.90 0.72 2.76
C SER A 200 3.11 0.14 3.92
N TRP A 201 3.70 0.16 5.11
CA TRP A 201 3.08 -0.33 6.34
C TRP A 201 2.67 0.82 7.25
N LYS A 202 1.50 0.69 7.86
CA LYS A 202 0.95 1.66 8.81
C LYS A 202 0.31 0.96 10.00
N PHE A 203 0.23 1.65 11.13
CA PHE A 203 -0.33 1.11 12.37
C PHE A 203 -1.18 2.12 13.13
N VAL A 204 -2.22 1.62 13.79
CA VAL A 204 -3.01 2.32 14.81
C VAL A 204 -3.21 1.41 16.01
N GLY A 205 -2.80 1.88 17.19
CA GLY A 205 -2.88 1.11 18.44
C GLY A 205 -4.29 1.08 19.03
N GLY A 206 -4.68 -0.07 19.58
CA GLY A 206 -5.89 -0.25 20.40
C GLY A 206 -7.23 -0.13 19.67
N VAL A 207 -7.24 0.07 18.35
CA VAL A 207 -8.46 0.32 17.58
C VAL A 207 -8.54 -0.63 16.40
N ARG A 208 -9.73 -1.22 16.18
CA ARG A 208 -10.08 -1.99 14.98
C ARG A 208 -10.71 -1.05 13.95
N THR A 209 -9.99 -0.68 12.89
CA THR A 209 -10.51 0.27 11.89
C THR A 209 -9.96 0.06 10.49
N LYS A 210 -10.71 0.52 9.47
CA LYS A 210 -10.25 0.69 8.09
C LYS A 210 -10.09 2.15 7.69
N ASP A 211 -10.40 3.07 8.59
CA ASP A 211 -10.26 4.49 8.30
C ASP A 211 -8.78 4.87 8.33
N VAL A 212 -8.26 5.17 7.15
CA VAL A 212 -6.87 5.49 6.86
C VAL A 212 -6.36 6.68 7.66
N THR A 213 -7.23 7.61 8.05
CA THR A 213 -6.86 8.85 8.73
C THR A 213 -6.25 8.63 10.11
N TYR A 214 -6.54 7.50 10.75
CA TYR A 214 -6.00 7.15 12.07
C TYR A 214 -4.61 6.51 12.03
N PHE A 215 -4.21 6.01 10.86
CA PHE A 215 -2.99 5.22 10.72
C PHE A 215 -1.75 6.11 10.64
N ARG A 216 -0.70 5.70 11.35
CA ARG A 216 0.63 6.31 11.25
C ARG A 216 1.57 5.40 10.49
N ASP A 217 2.45 5.98 9.68
CA ASP A 217 3.45 5.21 8.94
C ASP A 217 4.38 4.48 9.91
N MET A 218 4.73 3.24 9.57
CA MET A 218 5.69 2.43 10.32
C MET A 218 7.08 2.57 9.67
N PRO A 219 7.99 3.40 10.22
CA PRO A 219 9.32 3.55 9.66
C PRO A 219 10.10 2.24 9.72
N GLY A 220 10.82 1.91 8.65
CA GLY A 220 11.64 0.70 8.55
C GLY A 220 10.87 -0.58 8.21
N ALA A 221 9.53 -0.56 8.22
CA ALA A 221 8.73 -1.68 7.74
C ALA A 221 8.60 -1.59 6.21
N HIS A 222 9.48 -2.31 5.52
CA HIS A 222 9.53 -2.36 4.06
C HIS A 222 9.28 -3.79 3.56
N GLY A 223 8.73 -3.89 2.35
CA GLY A 223 8.44 -5.19 1.70
C GLY A 223 7.09 -5.78 2.11
N TYR A 224 6.82 -6.99 1.62
CA TYR A 224 5.51 -7.64 1.75
C TYR A 224 5.24 -8.26 3.13
N LEU A 225 6.23 -8.26 4.04
CA LEU A 225 6.15 -8.97 5.32
C LEU A 225 6.47 -8.04 6.48
N ALA A 226 5.58 -7.98 7.46
CA ALA A 226 5.86 -7.38 8.76
C ALA A 226 5.89 -8.45 9.84
N ARG A 227 6.86 -8.37 10.75
CA ARG A 227 7.06 -9.37 11.81
C ARG A 227 7.29 -8.69 13.15
N ILE A 228 6.62 -9.19 14.19
CA ILE A 228 6.80 -8.76 15.57
C ILE A 228 7.21 -9.98 16.39
N ARG A 229 8.35 -9.89 17.09
CA ARG A 229 8.84 -10.91 18.02
C ARG A 229 9.70 -10.26 19.11
N PRO A 230 9.38 -10.42 20.40
CA PRO A 230 8.13 -10.96 20.95
C PRO A 230 6.96 -9.98 20.82
N VAL A 231 5.74 -10.49 20.70
CA VAL A 231 4.52 -9.69 20.77
C VAL A 231 4.30 -9.18 22.20
N GLN A 232 3.91 -7.90 22.33
CA GLN A 232 3.61 -7.21 23.58
C GLN A 232 2.22 -6.58 23.50
N PRO A 233 1.52 -6.37 24.62
CA PRO A 233 0.18 -5.77 24.61
C PRO A 233 0.08 -4.43 23.87
N LYS A 234 1.14 -3.61 23.90
CA LYS A 234 1.23 -2.33 23.17
C LYS A 234 1.15 -2.45 21.64
N HIS A 235 1.40 -3.64 21.10
CA HIS A 235 1.28 -3.92 19.67
C HIS A 235 -0.17 -4.22 19.25
N GLY A 236 -1.10 -4.37 20.21
CA GLY A 236 -2.51 -4.56 19.90
C GLY A 236 -3.09 -3.36 19.14
N GLY A 237 -3.87 -3.63 18.09
CA GLY A 237 -4.38 -2.60 17.18
C GLY A 237 -4.48 -3.09 15.74
N THR A 238 -4.73 -2.18 14.81
CA THR A 238 -4.79 -2.52 13.37
C THR A 238 -3.50 -2.13 12.65
N PHE A 239 -2.94 -3.10 11.93
CA PHE A 239 -1.89 -2.92 10.95
C PHE A 239 -2.54 -2.83 9.56
N SER A 240 -2.04 -1.92 8.73
CA SER A 240 -2.45 -1.82 7.34
C SER A 240 -1.24 -1.90 6.43
N CYS A 241 -1.35 -2.67 5.36
CA CYS A 241 -0.37 -2.68 4.28
C CYS A 241 -1.02 -2.15 3.00
N VAL A 242 -0.33 -1.25 2.31
CA VAL A 242 -0.70 -0.78 0.98
C VAL A 242 0.28 -1.35 -0.04
N ILE A 243 -0.25 -2.02 -1.07
CA ILE A 243 0.50 -2.45 -2.25
C ILE A 243 0.38 -1.35 -3.30
N LEU A 244 1.52 -0.83 -3.76
CA LEU A 244 1.60 0.30 -4.69
C LEU A 244 2.30 -0.12 -5.98
N HIS A 245 1.80 0.36 -7.13
CA HIS A 245 2.46 0.32 -8.43
C HIS A 245 2.54 1.75 -8.94
N ASP A 246 3.74 2.29 -9.16
CA ASP A 246 3.96 3.68 -9.59
C ASP A 246 3.20 4.72 -8.73
N GLN A 247 3.25 4.58 -7.40
CA GLN A 247 2.49 5.40 -6.43
C GLN A 247 0.96 5.22 -6.44
N ARG A 248 0.41 4.39 -7.34
CA ARG A 248 -1.02 4.06 -7.36
C ARG A 248 -1.31 2.84 -6.49
N PRO A 249 -2.24 2.90 -5.53
CA PRO A 249 -2.55 1.77 -4.68
C PRO A 249 -3.33 0.71 -5.47
N LEU A 250 -2.83 -0.53 -5.42
CA LEU A 250 -3.48 -1.71 -6.00
C LEU A 250 -4.34 -2.43 -4.98
N ALA A 251 -3.92 -2.51 -3.72
CA ALA A 251 -4.73 -3.10 -2.65
C ALA A 251 -4.33 -2.52 -1.31
N ARG A 252 -5.29 -2.51 -0.37
CA ARG A 252 -5.00 -2.22 1.03
C ARG A 252 -5.53 -3.32 1.94
N LEU A 253 -4.61 -3.98 2.63
CA LEU A 253 -4.90 -5.06 3.56
C LEU A 253 -4.90 -4.51 4.99
N TYR A 254 -5.69 -5.14 5.85
CA TYR A 254 -5.85 -4.75 7.25
C TYR A 254 -5.81 -5.98 8.15
N PHE A 255 -5.04 -5.90 9.23
CA PHE A 255 -4.86 -6.97 10.20
C PHE A 255 -5.08 -6.40 11.60
N TYR A 256 -6.11 -6.86 12.30
CA TYR A 256 -6.35 -6.48 13.68
C TYR A 256 -5.68 -7.49 14.61
N LEU A 257 -4.58 -7.07 15.23
CA LEU A 257 -3.85 -7.88 16.20
C LEU A 257 -4.47 -7.68 17.59
N ASN A 258 -4.99 -8.76 18.15
CA ASN A 258 -5.38 -8.83 19.54
C ASN A 258 -4.37 -9.70 20.30
N VAL A 259 -3.78 -9.13 21.36
CA VAL A 259 -2.71 -9.76 22.13
C VAL A 259 -3.28 -10.35 23.42
N THR A 260 -3.17 -11.67 23.57
CA THR A 260 -3.71 -12.41 24.71
C THR A 260 -2.62 -13.04 25.56
N GLY A 261 -2.97 -13.60 26.72
CA GLY A 261 -2.06 -14.42 27.52
C GLY A 261 -1.25 -13.66 28.59
N PRO A 262 -0.76 -14.40 29.61
CA PRO A 262 0.04 -13.82 30.70
C PRO A 262 1.41 -13.34 30.21
N PRO A 263 2.15 -12.56 31.03
CA PRO A 263 3.57 -12.32 30.79
C PRO A 263 4.32 -13.65 30.54
N PRO A 264 5.32 -13.69 29.63
CA PRO A 264 6.18 -14.85 29.46
C PRO A 264 6.83 -15.23 30.80
N PRO A 265 7.05 -16.53 31.09
CA PRO A 265 7.68 -16.99 32.33
C PRO A 265 9.03 -16.31 32.61
N GLU A 266 9.88 -16.12 31.59
CA GLU A 266 11.21 -15.49 31.72
C GLU A 266 11.14 -14.03 32.20
N ASP A 267 10.18 -13.24 31.70
CA ASP A 267 9.95 -11.86 32.18
C ASP A 267 9.51 -11.90 33.65
N THR A 268 8.63 -12.83 34.03
CA THR A 268 8.21 -12.99 35.41
C THR A 268 9.33 -13.49 36.31
N GLU A 269 10.23 -14.37 35.86
CA GLU A 269 11.35 -14.85 36.66
C GLU A 269 12.35 -13.73 36.95
N LEU A 270 12.73 -12.95 35.92
CA LEU A 270 13.59 -11.77 36.10
C LEU A 270 12.93 -10.70 36.97
N GLN A 271 11.64 -10.44 36.79
CA GLN A 271 10.90 -9.49 37.63
C GLN A 271 10.74 -9.99 39.06
N VAL A 272 10.50 -11.30 39.27
CA VAL A 272 10.44 -11.94 40.58
C VAL A 272 11.82 -11.87 41.23
N THR A 273 12.90 -12.18 40.51
CA THR A 273 14.29 -12.08 41.00
C THR A 273 14.63 -10.65 41.37
N PHE A 274 14.32 -9.68 40.51
CA PHE A 274 14.56 -8.26 40.80
C PHE A 274 13.76 -7.79 42.00
N ARG A 275 12.49 -8.21 42.12
CA ARG A 275 11.63 -7.88 43.26
C ARG A 275 12.09 -8.58 44.54
N GLU A 276 12.60 -9.80 44.44
CA GLU A 276 13.21 -10.55 45.54
C GLU A 276 14.48 -9.86 46.02
N VAL A 277 15.35 -9.40 45.12
CA VAL A 277 16.54 -8.59 45.46
C VAL A 277 16.14 -7.27 46.11
N MET A 278 15.13 -6.57 45.58
CA MET A 278 14.63 -5.30 46.15
C MET A 278 13.94 -5.48 47.50
N ASN A 279 13.23 -6.61 47.70
CA ASN A 279 12.54 -6.92 48.95
C ASN A 279 13.44 -7.64 49.96
N ARG A 280 14.61 -8.13 49.55
CA ARG A 280 15.63 -8.60 50.48
C ARG A 280 16.00 -7.38 51.31
N THR A 281 15.61 -7.41 52.59
CA THR A 281 16.18 -6.50 53.58
C THR A 281 17.69 -6.52 53.37
N PRO A 282 18.37 -5.35 53.31
CA PRO A 282 19.82 -5.33 53.35
C PRO A 282 20.23 -6.29 54.46
N ALA A 283 21.12 -7.23 54.16
CA ALA A 283 21.71 -8.04 55.22
C ALA A 283 22.08 -7.07 56.34
N GLU A 284 21.71 -7.39 57.59
CA GLU A 284 22.18 -6.66 58.77
C GLU A 284 23.62 -6.27 58.49
N PRO A 285 23.99 -4.97 58.65
CA PRO A 285 25.26 -4.48 58.16
C PRO A 285 26.29 -5.47 58.65
N GLU A 286 26.91 -6.20 57.69
CA GLU A 286 28.16 -6.88 57.98
C GLU A 286 28.98 -5.75 58.56
N MET A 287 29.15 -5.78 59.88
CA MET A 287 30.01 -4.84 60.55
C MET A 287 31.35 -5.15 59.92
N ILE A 288 31.70 -4.35 58.91
CA ILE A 288 33.04 -4.27 58.38
C ILE A 288 33.85 -4.10 59.64
N GLN A 289 34.57 -5.15 60.04
CA GLN A 289 35.43 -5.07 61.20
C GLN A 289 36.21 -3.77 61.04
N PRO A 290 36.23 -2.89 62.05
CA PRO A 290 36.97 -1.64 61.95
C PRO A 290 38.35 -1.99 61.43
N TRP A 291 38.70 -1.48 60.24
CA TRP A 291 39.95 -1.80 59.59
C TRP A 291 41.08 -1.51 60.59
N SER A 292 41.67 -2.57 61.13
CA SER A 292 42.73 -2.51 62.13
C SER A 292 44.02 -3.01 61.48
N PRO A 293 44.64 -2.21 60.59
CA PRO A 293 45.86 -2.63 59.93
C PRO A 293 46.96 -2.78 60.96
N SER A 294 47.78 -3.81 60.76
CA SER A 294 49.03 -3.95 61.50
C SER A 294 50.01 -2.83 61.13
N LEU A 295 50.98 -2.51 62.00
CA LEU A 295 52.01 -1.51 61.70
C LEU A 295 52.74 -1.82 60.38
N GLY A 296 52.93 -3.11 60.07
CA GLY A 296 53.51 -3.57 58.81
C GLY A 296 52.67 -3.19 57.58
N GLU A 297 51.34 -3.35 57.64
CA GLU A 297 50.42 -2.94 56.56
C GLU A 297 50.34 -1.42 56.37
N LEU A 298 50.52 -0.65 57.44
CA LEU A 298 50.62 0.80 57.35
C LEU A 298 51.89 1.24 56.61
N LEU A 299 53.00 0.54 56.80
CA LEU A 299 54.28 0.89 56.17
C LEU A 299 54.39 0.45 54.71
N THR A 300 53.61 -0.55 54.27
CA THR A 300 53.58 -0.98 52.86
C THR A 300 52.73 -0.06 51.98
N ASN A 301 51.89 0.79 52.57
CA ASN A 301 51.03 1.69 51.81
C ASN A 301 51.78 2.98 51.44
N PRO A 302 52.07 3.24 50.14
CA PRO A 302 52.86 4.41 49.72
C PRO A 302 52.22 5.75 50.07
N GLN A 303 50.91 5.79 50.35
CA GLN A 303 50.21 6.99 50.79
C GLN A 303 50.31 7.26 52.31
N ALA A 304 50.79 6.32 53.13
CA ALA A 304 50.90 6.52 54.58
C ALA A 304 52.11 7.40 54.98
N LEU A 305 53.11 7.51 54.10
CA LEU A 305 54.32 8.33 54.27
C LEU A 305 54.08 9.81 53.92
N THR A 306 53.01 10.39 54.48
CA THR A 306 52.81 11.84 54.41
C THR A 306 53.92 12.55 55.19
N LEU A 307 54.29 13.76 54.76
CA LEU A 307 55.40 14.54 55.37
C LEU A 307 55.23 14.65 56.91
N GLY A 308 54.00 14.82 57.38
CA GLY A 308 53.67 14.91 58.80
C GLY A 308 53.94 13.62 59.59
N ASN A 309 53.59 12.45 59.02
CA ASN A 309 53.86 11.16 59.66
C ASN A 309 55.35 10.86 59.74
N LEU A 310 56.12 11.30 58.73
CA LEU A 310 57.58 11.18 58.73
C LEU A 310 58.21 12.01 59.87
N PHE A 311 57.70 13.21 60.12
CA PHE A 311 58.12 14.05 61.26
C PHE A 311 57.82 13.40 62.60
N LEU A 312 56.67 12.75 62.77
CA LEU A 312 56.31 12.04 64.01
C LEU A 312 57.22 10.83 64.26
N LEU A 313 57.53 10.06 63.21
CA LEU A 313 58.48 8.94 63.31
C LEU A 313 59.90 9.42 63.66
N ALA A 314 60.34 10.54 63.08
CA ALA A 314 61.64 11.13 63.42
C ALA A 314 61.67 11.64 64.88
N ALA A 315 60.60 12.29 65.34
CA ALA A 315 60.49 12.79 66.71
C ALA A 315 60.49 11.66 67.76
N THR A 316 59.76 10.57 67.50
CA THR A 316 59.73 9.40 68.38
C THR A 316 61.07 8.67 68.42
N ALA A 317 61.75 8.54 67.28
CA ALA A 317 63.10 7.99 67.21
C ALA A 317 64.12 8.87 67.96
N ALA A 318 64.02 10.20 67.87
CA ALA A 318 64.88 11.13 68.59
C ALA A 318 64.64 11.10 70.11
N LEU A 319 63.39 11.02 70.56
CA LEU A 319 63.06 10.88 71.98
C LEU A 319 63.54 9.52 72.53
N GLY A 320 63.40 8.45 71.74
CA GLY A 320 63.90 7.12 72.07
C GLY A 320 65.42 7.11 72.23
N SER A 321 66.15 7.74 71.31
CA SER A 321 67.62 7.79 71.39
C SER A 321 68.09 8.67 72.55
N ALA A 322 67.43 9.80 72.82
CA ALA A 322 67.73 10.68 73.95
C ALA A 322 67.47 9.98 75.30
N SER A 323 66.38 9.24 75.43
CA SER A 323 66.06 8.50 76.66
C SER A 323 67.02 7.34 76.88
N VAL A 324 67.39 6.59 75.83
CA VAL A 324 68.41 5.54 75.93
C VAL A 324 69.79 6.11 76.30
N THR A 325 70.21 7.23 75.68
CA THR A 325 71.48 7.88 76.04
C THR A 325 71.46 8.41 77.47
N LEU A 326 70.34 8.96 77.95
CA LEU A 326 70.19 9.36 79.36
C LEU A 326 70.27 8.15 80.29
N LEU A 327 69.61 7.03 79.97
CA LEU A 327 69.67 5.83 80.79
C LEU A 327 71.07 5.22 80.81
N VAL A 328 71.75 5.16 79.66
CA VAL A 328 73.14 4.70 79.57
C VAL A 328 74.06 5.65 80.34
N TRP A 329 73.86 6.97 80.23
CA TRP A 329 74.65 7.96 80.97
C TRP A 329 74.40 7.88 82.48
N LEU A 330 73.15 7.73 82.92
CA LEU A 330 72.79 7.52 84.33
C LEU A 330 73.38 6.21 84.86
N PHE A 331 73.35 5.14 84.08
CA PHE A 331 73.95 3.86 84.42
C PHE A 331 75.47 3.97 84.52
N PHE A 332 76.13 4.64 83.57
CA PHE A 332 77.58 4.93 83.64
C PHE A 332 77.92 5.80 84.84
N ARG A 333 77.08 6.80 85.15
CA ARG A 333 77.29 7.70 86.29
C ARG A 333 77.10 6.97 87.63
N TRP A 334 76.13 6.06 87.71
CA TRP A 334 75.94 5.16 88.84
C TRP A 334 77.12 4.20 89.00
N TYR A 335 77.57 3.57 87.91
CA TYR A 335 78.72 2.65 87.90
C TYR A 335 80.05 3.32 88.28
N LEU A 336 80.29 4.57 87.84
CA LEU A 336 81.49 5.35 88.18
C LEU A 336 81.43 6.00 89.57
N SER A 337 80.23 6.29 90.07
CA SER A 337 80.00 6.72 91.45
C SER A 337 80.01 5.49 92.36
N GLY A 338 81.15 4.78 92.41
CA GLY A 338 81.35 3.49 93.07
C GLY A 338 80.71 3.34 94.45
N ASN A 339 79.47 2.86 94.46
CA ASN A 339 78.69 2.46 95.62
C ASN A 339 78.11 1.07 95.38
#